data_AF-A0A7S1RE54-F1
#
_entry.id   AF-A0A7S1RE54-F1
#
_cell.length_a   1.000
_cell.length_b   1.000
_cell.length_c   1.000
_cell.angle_alpha   90.00
_cell.angle_beta   90.00
_cell.angle_gamma   90.00
#
_symmetry.space_group_name_H-M   'P 1'
#
loop_
_entity.id
_entity.type
_entity.pdbx_description
1 polymer ?
#
loop_
_entity_poly.entity_id
_entity_poly.type
_entity_poly.pdbx_seq_one_letter_code
_entity_poly.pdbx_strand_id
1 'polypeptide(L)'
;GSGGGDVGAGAAPSRARLSSLLGRHYAHEGDVRAAADAFERARGAGLQEDSATAQLDQGLLCVARADYATARGHFAAASSAALAGVGPGGLTDLTPAAIDEAVSAENNLAVCRLYTKELQEGVKHLEAFVRRSPVLFLQGSVVQNLCSLYEFMTDGGQRRV
;
A
#
# COMPACT_ATOMS: atom_id res chain seq x y z
N GLY A 1 22.50 0.36 43.50
CA GLY A 1 22.57 -0.58 42.36
C GLY A 1 21.47 -0.23 41.40
N SER A 2 21.85 0.40 40.29
CA SER A 2 20.99 0.79 39.18
C SER A 2 20.49 -0.44 38.42
N GLY A 3 19.20 -0.49 38.12
CA GLY A 3 18.59 -1.47 37.23
C GLY A 3 17.48 -0.80 36.44
N GLY A 4 17.88 0.01 35.46
CA GLY A 4 17.01 0.79 34.60
C GLY A 4 16.08 -0.09 33.76
N GLY A 5 14.83 0.34 33.69
CA GLY A 5 13.75 -0.36 33.00
C GLY A 5 13.95 -0.44 31.49
N ASP A 6 13.55 -1.59 30.97
CA ASP A 6 13.37 -1.96 29.56
C ASP A 6 12.18 -1.21 28.92
N VAL A 7 12.21 0.13 28.95
CA VAL A 7 11.15 0.97 28.37
C VAL A 7 11.43 1.32 26.89
N GLY A 8 12.63 0.97 26.39
CA GLY A 8 13.12 1.37 25.07
C GLY A 8 12.69 0.46 23.91
N ALA A 9 12.55 -0.85 24.15
CA ALA A 9 12.36 -1.83 23.08
C ALA A 9 10.96 -1.79 22.45
N GLY A 10 9.91 -1.58 23.24
CA GLY A 10 8.52 -1.51 22.74
C GLY A 10 8.13 -0.16 22.12
N ALA A 11 8.87 0.91 22.42
CA ALA A 11 8.58 2.26 21.94
C ALA A 11 9.03 2.48 20.48
N ALA A 12 10.13 1.86 20.06
CA ALA A 12 10.68 2.02 18.71
C ALA A 12 9.73 1.51 17.60
N PRO A 13 9.14 0.29 17.69
CA PRO A 13 8.16 -0.20 16.71
C PRO A 13 6.91 0.68 16.62
N SER A 14 6.43 1.17 17.77
CA SER A 14 5.28 2.08 17.83
C SER A 14 5.58 3.43 17.18
N ARG A 15 6.77 3.99 17.41
CA ARG A 15 7.23 5.23 16.79
C ARG A 15 7.40 5.11 15.27
N ALA A 16 7.94 3.99 14.81
CA ALA A 16 8.07 3.69 13.38
C ALA A 16 6.70 3.68 12.70
N ARG A 17 5.75 2.94 13.26
CA ARG A 17 4.37 2.85 12.74
C ARG A 17 3.66 4.20 12.73
N LEU A 18 3.71 4.95 13.84
CA LEU A 18 3.06 6.27 13.91
C LEU A 18 3.66 7.26 12.91
N SER A 19 4.98 7.25 12.72
CA SER A 19 5.64 8.12 11.75
C SER A 19 5.25 7.77 10.31
N SER A 20 5.15 6.47 10.00
CA SER A 20 4.65 6.00 8.70
C SER A 20 3.20 6.45 8.46
N LEU A 21 2.29 6.22 9.42
CA LEU A 21 0.89 6.64 9.29
C LEU A 21 0.75 8.15 9.09
N LEU A 22 1.54 8.94 9.82
CA LEU A 22 1.57 10.39 9.64
C LEU A 22 2.06 10.77 8.24
N GLY A 23 3.08 10.08 7.72
CA GLY A 23 3.55 10.30 6.35
C GLY A 23 2.50 9.97 5.30
N ARG A 24 1.71 8.90 5.48
CA ARG A 24 0.60 8.54 4.59
C ARG A 24 -0.50 9.59 4.60
N HIS A 25 -0.79 10.17 5.77
CA HIS A 25 -1.74 11.28 5.88
C HIS A 25 -1.27 12.51 5.10
N TYR A 26 -0.02 12.94 5.28
CA TYR A 26 0.56 14.04 4.50
C TYR A 26 0.57 13.75 2.99
N ALA A 27 0.89 12.51 2.59
CA ALA A 27 0.87 12.11 1.19
C ALA A 27 -0.55 12.21 0.59
N HIS A 28 -1.58 11.83 1.36
CA HIS A 28 -2.98 11.97 0.96
C HIS A 28 -3.40 13.44 0.78
N GLU A 29 -2.89 14.34 1.63
CA GLU A 29 -3.13 15.79 1.51
C GLU A 29 -2.28 16.47 0.43
N GLY A 30 -1.31 15.76 -0.15
CA GLY A 30 -0.40 16.28 -1.17
C GLY A 30 0.82 17.02 -0.62
N ASP A 31 1.05 17.03 0.71
CA ASP A 31 2.28 17.55 1.31
C ASP A 31 3.41 16.52 1.19
N VAL A 32 4.00 16.45 0.00
CA VAL A 32 5.05 15.50 -0.36
C VAL A 32 6.28 15.64 0.54
N ARG A 33 6.58 16.86 0.98
CA ARG A 33 7.76 17.13 1.81
C ARG A 33 7.53 16.59 3.22
N ALA A 34 6.41 16.94 3.85
CA ALA A 34 6.09 16.44 5.18
C ALA A 34 5.92 14.92 5.19
N ALA A 35 5.37 14.34 4.11
CA ALA A 35 5.31 12.90 3.93
C ALA A 35 6.69 12.26 3.93
N ALA A 36 7.62 12.77 3.11
CA ALA A 36 9.00 12.25 3.04
C ALA A 36 9.70 12.34 4.39
N ASP A 37 9.62 13.49 5.07
CA ASP A 37 10.22 13.68 6.40
C ASP A 37 9.65 12.68 7.43
N ALA A 38 8.35 12.40 7.37
CA ALA A 38 7.71 11.43 8.25
C ALA A 38 8.14 9.98 7.96
N PHE A 39 8.28 9.60 6.69
CA PHE A 39 8.77 8.28 6.30
C PHE A 39 10.26 8.08 6.65
N GLU A 40 11.09 9.12 6.57
CA GLU A 40 12.47 9.07 7.07
C GLU A 40 12.49 8.88 8.59
N ARG A 41 11.62 9.56 9.35
CA ARG A 41 11.48 9.30 10.79
C ARG A 41 11.06 7.86 11.09
N ALA A 42 10.20 7.27 10.27
CA ALA A 42 9.79 5.87 10.43
C ALA A 42 10.99 4.91 10.25
N ARG A 43 11.78 5.11 9.19
CA ARG A 43 13.03 4.35 8.95
C ARG A 43 14.05 4.54 10.07
N GLY A 44 14.29 5.78 10.49
CA GLY A 44 15.17 6.08 11.64
C GLY A 44 14.69 5.50 12.97
N ALA A 45 13.41 5.15 13.10
CA ALA A 45 12.84 4.47 14.25
C ALA A 45 12.85 2.93 14.14
N GLY A 46 13.47 2.37 13.09
CA GLY A 46 13.68 0.93 12.92
C GLY A 46 12.69 0.24 11.97
N LEU A 47 11.93 0.99 11.16
CA LEU A 47 11.10 0.40 10.11
C LEU A 47 11.99 -0.34 9.10
N GLN A 48 11.76 -1.64 8.93
CA GLN A 48 12.54 -2.47 8.01
C GLN A 48 12.19 -2.10 6.56
N GLU A 49 13.21 -1.89 5.72
CA GLU A 49 13.03 -1.39 4.35
C GLU A 49 12.28 -2.37 3.43
N ASP A 50 12.37 -3.66 3.70
CA ASP A 50 11.69 -4.73 2.98
C ASP A 50 10.27 -5.01 3.52
N SER A 51 9.88 -4.36 4.61
CA SER A 51 8.51 -4.50 5.15
C SER A 51 7.47 -3.94 4.17
N ALA A 52 6.27 -4.53 4.21
CA ALA A 52 5.13 -4.03 3.44
C ALA A 52 4.86 -2.55 3.70
N THR A 53 4.96 -2.12 4.96
CA THR A 53 4.82 -0.73 5.37
C THR A 53 5.81 0.19 4.65
N ALA A 54 7.11 -0.14 4.66
CA ALA A 54 8.14 0.69 4.04
C ALA A 54 8.00 0.77 2.52
N GLN A 55 7.66 -0.35 1.89
CA GLN A 55 7.42 -0.41 0.45
C GLN A 55 6.18 0.41 0.05
N LEU A 56 5.09 0.35 0.83
CA LEU A 56 3.94 1.23 0.63
C LEU A 56 4.32 2.70 0.70
N ASP A 57 5.09 3.09 1.71
CA ASP A 57 5.51 4.48 1.93
C ASP A 57 6.36 5.00 0.76
N GLN A 58 7.28 4.19 0.23
CA GLN A 58 8.04 4.53 -0.98
C GLN A 58 7.14 4.66 -2.21
N GLY A 59 6.21 3.71 -2.40
CA GLY A 59 5.26 3.77 -3.50
C GLY A 59 4.44 5.07 -3.50
N LEU A 60 3.99 5.51 -2.33
CA LEU A 60 3.25 6.77 -2.17
C LEU A 60 4.11 7.99 -2.50
N LEU A 61 5.39 8.02 -2.13
CA LEU A 61 6.31 9.09 -2.52
C LEU A 61 6.53 9.14 -4.04
N CYS A 62 6.66 7.97 -4.68
CA CYS A 62 6.77 7.88 -6.13
C CYS A 62 5.50 8.40 -6.82
N VAL A 63 4.31 8.00 -6.36
CA VAL A 63 3.03 8.52 -6.86
C VAL A 63 2.93 10.04 -6.71
N ALA A 64 3.32 10.58 -5.56
CA ALA A 64 3.33 12.02 -5.31
C ALA A 64 4.25 12.80 -6.26
N ARG A 65 5.24 12.14 -6.86
CA ARG A 65 6.16 12.68 -7.87
C ARG A 65 5.77 12.31 -9.31
N ALA A 66 4.59 11.72 -9.51
CA ALA A 66 4.12 11.16 -10.77
C ALA A 66 5.03 10.08 -11.38
N ASP A 67 5.90 9.46 -10.58
CA ASP A 67 6.71 8.32 -11.00
C ASP A 67 5.94 7.01 -10.79
N TYR A 68 4.91 6.83 -11.61
CA TYR A 68 4.04 5.65 -11.54
C TYR A 68 4.76 4.37 -11.93
N ALA A 69 5.83 4.44 -12.73
CA ALA A 69 6.59 3.26 -13.14
C ALA A 69 7.33 2.65 -11.95
N THR A 70 8.06 3.47 -11.19
CA THR A 70 8.76 3.02 -9.98
C THR A 70 7.78 2.66 -8.86
N ALA A 71 6.70 3.44 -8.70
CA ALA A 71 5.67 3.17 -7.69
C ALA A 71 5.08 1.76 -7.81
N ARG A 72 4.88 1.26 -9.03
CA ARG A 72 4.41 -0.12 -9.27
C ARG A 72 5.30 -1.17 -8.63
N GLY A 73 6.61 -1.02 -8.74
CA GLY A 73 7.57 -1.95 -8.14
C GLY A 73 7.44 -2.00 -6.62
N HIS A 74 7.35 -0.84 -6.00
CA HIS A 74 7.13 -0.70 -4.56
C HIS A 74 5.79 -1.27 -4.10
N PHE A 75 4.69 -0.98 -4.79
CA PHE A 75 3.38 -1.55 -4.42
C PHE A 75 3.31 -3.07 -4.61
N ALA A 76 3.92 -3.60 -5.68
CA ALA A 76 4.00 -5.05 -5.86
C ALA A 76 4.82 -5.72 -4.74
N ALA A 77 5.97 -5.12 -4.36
CA ALA A 77 6.78 -5.60 -3.25
C ALA A 77 6.01 -5.54 -1.92
N ALA A 78 5.25 -4.46 -1.68
CA ALA A 78 4.44 -4.30 -0.50
C ALA A 78 3.34 -5.36 -0.37
N SER A 79 2.58 -5.61 -1.45
CA SER A 79 1.56 -6.66 -1.49
C SER A 79 2.18 -8.03 -1.20
N SER A 80 3.31 -8.34 -1.85
CA SER A 80 4.04 -9.59 -1.62
C SER A 80 4.49 -9.74 -0.16
N ALA A 81 5.07 -8.70 0.44
CA ALA A 81 5.52 -8.73 1.83
C ALA A 81 4.36 -8.87 2.81
N ALA A 82 3.23 -8.18 2.57
CA ALA A 82 2.05 -8.26 3.43
C ALA A 82 1.43 -9.67 3.41
N LEU A 83 1.48 -10.34 2.25
CA LEU A 83 0.93 -11.67 2.06
C LEU A 83 1.93 -12.80 2.29
N ALA A 84 3.22 -12.51 2.48
CA ALA A 84 4.24 -13.52 2.77
C ALA A 84 4.00 -14.22 4.12
N GLY A 85 3.29 -13.56 5.04
CA GLY A 85 2.91 -14.10 6.35
C GLY A 85 1.78 -15.13 6.31
N VAL A 86 1.33 -15.59 5.13
CA VAL A 86 0.36 -16.67 5.00
C VAL A 86 0.98 -17.97 5.51
N GLY A 87 0.62 -18.33 6.75
CA GLY A 87 1.02 -19.58 7.39
C GLY A 87 0.26 -20.80 6.87
N PRO A 88 0.34 -21.95 7.56
CA PRO A 88 -0.35 -23.18 7.18
C PRO A 88 -1.88 -23.03 7.14
N GLY A 89 -2.45 -22.07 7.89
CA GLY A 89 -3.87 -21.73 7.86
C GLY A 89 -4.30 -20.97 6.59
N GLY A 90 -3.36 -20.59 5.72
CA GLY A 90 -3.66 -19.83 4.53
C GLY A 90 -4.01 -18.38 4.88
N LEU A 91 -5.00 -17.82 4.19
CA LEU A 91 -5.40 -16.42 4.38
C LEU A 91 -5.98 -16.13 5.77
N THR A 92 -6.32 -17.15 6.57
CA THR A 92 -6.86 -16.97 7.93
C THR A 92 -5.81 -16.50 8.94
N ASP A 93 -4.52 -16.68 8.63
CA ASP A 93 -3.42 -16.30 9.51
C ASP A 93 -3.00 -14.83 9.32
N LEU A 94 -3.59 -14.14 8.33
CA LEU A 94 -3.31 -12.74 8.07
C LEU A 94 -3.86 -11.86 9.18
N THR A 95 -3.00 -10.98 9.69
CA THR A 95 -3.43 -9.94 10.62
C THR A 95 -4.25 -8.87 9.89
N PRO A 96 -5.16 -8.16 10.57
CA PRO A 96 -5.88 -7.03 9.97
C PRO A 96 -4.96 -6.00 9.32
N ALA A 97 -3.82 -5.70 9.95
CA ALA A 97 -2.85 -4.75 9.40
C ALA A 97 -2.24 -5.25 8.07
N ALA A 98 -1.92 -6.55 7.98
CA ALA A 98 -1.41 -7.13 6.74
C ALA A 98 -2.48 -7.13 5.62
N ILE A 99 -3.74 -7.35 5.97
CA ILE A 99 -4.87 -7.24 5.01
C ILE A 99 -4.98 -5.81 4.49
N ASP A 100 -4.98 -4.82 5.39
CA ASP A 100 -5.10 -3.40 5.00
C ASP A 100 -3.92 -2.94 4.13
N GLU A 101 -2.70 -3.40 4.44
CA GLU A 101 -1.52 -3.12 3.63
C GLU A 101 -1.58 -3.77 2.24
N ALA A 102 -1.99 -5.04 2.16
CA ALA A 102 -2.18 -5.72 0.89
C ALA A 102 -3.25 -5.03 0.04
N VAL A 103 -4.40 -4.68 0.65
CA VAL A 103 -5.48 -3.94 -0.03
C VAL A 103 -4.97 -2.59 -0.53
N SER A 104 -4.28 -1.81 0.31
CA SER A 104 -3.73 -0.51 -0.08
C SER A 104 -2.73 -0.63 -1.23
N ALA A 105 -1.86 -1.63 -1.18
CA ALA A 105 -0.83 -1.88 -2.18
C ALA A 105 -1.46 -2.25 -3.54
N GLU A 106 -2.36 -3.22 -3.57
CA GLU A 106 -3.04 -3.68 -4.79
C GLU A 106 -3.90 -2.59 -5.41
N ASN A 107 -4.59 -1.82 -4.57
CA ASN A 107 -5.44 -0.74 -5.03
C ASN A 107 -4.62 0.38 -5.70
N ASN A 108 -3.50 0.77 -5.08
CA ASN A 108 -2.59 1.75 -5.66
C ASN A 108 -1.83 1.21 -6.89
N LEU A 109 -1.53 -0.09 -6.93
CA LEU A 109 -0.94 -0.74 -8.10
C LEU A 109 -1.88 -0.66 -9.30
N ALA A 110 -3.19 -0.86 -9.10
CA ALA A 110 -4.20 -0.71 -10.16
C ALA A 110 -4.27 0.74 -10.68
N VAL A 111 -4.19 1.74 -9.79
CA VAL A 111 -4.11 3.16 -10.17
C VAL A 111 -2.84 3.45 -10.98
N CYS A 112 -1.68 2.92 -10.58
CA CYS A 112 -0.45 3.10 -11.34
C CYS A 112 -0.54 2.46 -12.73
N ARG A 113 -1.24 1.33 -12.86
CA ARG A 113 -1.50 0.69 -14.17
C ARG A 113 -2.40 1.54 -15.05
N LEU A 114 -3.40 2.23 -14.49
CA LEU A 114 -4.18 3.23 -15.24
C LEU A 114 -3.25 4.34 -15.80
N TYR A 115 -2.43 4.97 -14.97
CA TYR A 115 -1.53 6.05 -15.41
C TYR A 115 -0.42 5.60 -16.38
N THR A 116 -0.05 4.32 -16.34
CA THR A 116 0.93 3.71 -17.27
C THR A 116 0.28 3.06 -18.49
N LYS A 117 -1.02 3.33 -18.76
CA LYS A 117 -1.78 2.87 -19.93
C LYS A 117 -1.99 1.35 -20.00
N GLU A 118 -1.96 0.67 -18.86
CA GLU A 118 -2.20 -0.77 -18.71
C GLU A 118 -3.54 -1.04 -18.00
N LEU A 119 -4.57 -0.23 -18.28
CA LEU A 119 -5.85 -0.25 -17.58
C LEU A 119 -6.48 -1.65 -17.48
N GLN A 120 -6.52 -2.40 -18.59
CA GLN A 120 -7.08 -3.75 -18.63
C GLN A 120 -6.34 -4.73 -17.69
N GLU A 121 -5.02 -4.63 -17.63
CA GLU A 121 -4.22 -5.46 -16.74
C GLU A 121 -4.41 -5.03 -15.27
N GLY A 122 -4.60 -3.73 -15.01
CA GLY A 122 -4.98 -3.22 -13.69
C GLY A 122 -6.28 -3.82 -13.17
N VAL A 123 -7.32 -3.82 -14.00
CA VAL A 123 -8.63 -4.40 -13.64
C VAL A 123 -8.51 -5.90 -13.41
N LYS A 124 -7.95 -6.65 -14.36
CA LYS A 124 -7.78 -8.10 -14.25
C LYS A 124 -7.03 -8.49 -12.97
N HIS A 125 -5.98 -7.74 -12.64
CA HIS A 125 -5.17 -7.98 -11.46
C HIS A 125 -5.94 -7.73 -10.16
N LEU A 126 -6.63 -6.58 -10.07
CA LEU A 126 -7.40 -6.21 -8.88
C LEU A 126 -8.59 -7.15 -8.66
N GLU A 127 -9.26 -7.58 -9.73
CA GLU A 127 -10.29 -8.62 -9.64
C GLU A 127 -9.72 -9.97 -9.18
N ALA A 128 -8.56 -10.38 -9.71
CA ALA A 128 -7.92 -11.63 -9.31
C ALA A 128 -7.53 -11.60 -7.82
N PHE A 129 -7.06 -10.45 -7.33
CA PHE A 129 -6.80 -10.24 -5.91
C PHE A 129 -8.05 -10.42 -5.07
N VAL A 130 -9.16 -9.75 -5.41
CA VAL A 130 -10.46 -9.91 -4.74
C VAL A 130 -10.93 -11.37 -4.76
N ARG A 131 -10.80 -12.06 -5.90
CA ARG A 131 -11.24 -13.45 -6.06
C ARG A 131 -10.52 -14.43 -5.13
N ARG A 132 -9.34 -14.10 -4.61
CA ARG A 132 -8.65 -14.94 -3.61
C ARG A 132 -9.42 -15.04 -2.30
N SER A 133 -10.03 -13.93 -1.87
CA SER A 133 -10.96 -13.91 -0.73
C SER A 133 -11.78 -12.62 -0.76
N PRO A 134 -13.01 -12.67 -1.29
CA PRO A 134 -13.87 -11.49 -1.33
C PRO A 134 -14.19 -10.95 0.07
N VAL A 135 -14.27 -11.83 1.07
CA VAL A 135 -14.53 -11.44 2.47
C VAL A 135 -13.42 -10.55 3.03
N LEU A 136 -12.16 -10.82 2.67
CA LEU A 136 -11.02 -10.07 3.20
C LEU A 136 -10.66 -8.85 2.34
N PHE A 137 -10.75 -9.00 1.02
CA PHE A 137 -10.13 -8.07 0.08
C PHE A 137 -11.12 -7.15 -0.66
N LEU A 138 -12.42 -7.46 -0.66
CA LEU A 138 -13.43 -6.58 -1.25
C LEU A 138 -13.82 -5.44 -0.28
N GLN A 139 -12.87 -4.55 -0.04
CA GLN A 139 -13.10 -3.36 0.79
C GLN A 139 -13.67 -2.20 -0.05
N GLY A 140 -14.29 -1.22 0.61
CA GLY A 140 -14.93 -0.08 -0.06
C GLY A 140 -14.00 0.70 -1.01
N SER A 141 -12.72 0.83 -0.65
CA SER A 141 -11.70 1.49 -1.49
C SER A 141 -11.40 0.72 -2.79
N VAL A 142 -11.46 -0.62 -2.75
CA VAL A 142 -11.27 -1.49 -3.91
C VAL A 142 -12.48 -1.42 -4.83
N VAL A 143 -13.69 -1.45 -4.26
CA VAL A 143 -14.94 -1.29 -5.03
C VAL A 143 -14.93 0.04 -5.77
N GLN A 144 -14.62 1.14 -5.07
CA GLN A 144 -14.57 2.48 -5.67
C GLN A 144 -13.59 2.55 -6.85
N ASN A 145 -12.39 1.97 -6.69
CA ASN A 145 -11.40 1.96 -7.76
C ASN A 145 -11.82 1.05 -8.92
N LEU A 146 -12.38 -0.13 -8.67
CA LEU A 146 -12.91 -0.98 -9.74
C LEU A 146 -14.01 -0.26 -10.53
N CYS A 147 -14.96 0.39 -9.86
CA CYS A 147 -16.00 1.22 -10.52
C CYS A 147 -15.36 2.29 -11.41
N SER A 148 -14.43 3.06 -10.86
CA SER A 148 -13.73 4.12 -11.60
C SER A 148 -12.99 3.56 -12.83
N LEU A 149 -12.29 2.44 -12.67
CA LEU A 149 -11.55 1.79 -13.77
C LEU A 149 -12.49 1.28 -14.87
N TYR A 150 -13.65 0.70 -14.51
CA TYR A 150 -14.65 0.28 -15.49
C TYR A 150 -15.22 1.47 -16.27
N GLU A 151 -15.52 2.59 -15.60
CA GLU A 151 -15.97 3.83 -16.24
C GLU A 151 -14.95 4.34 -17.26
N PHE A 152 -13.65 4.35 -16.91
CA PHE A 152 -12.59 4.72 -17.85
C PHE A 152 -12.51 3.77 -19.06
N MET A 153 -12.77 2.47 -18.88
CA MET A 153 -12.78 1.52 -20.00
C MET A 153 -13.96 1.75 -20.94
N THR A 154 -15.15 2.03 -20.41
CA THR A 154 -16.35 2.27 -21.21
C THR A 154 -16.26 3.58 -21.99
N ASP A 155 -15.77 4.65 -21.35
CA ASP A 155 -15.59 5.97 -21.97
C ASP A 155 -14.50 5.94 -23.06
N GLY A 156 -13.43 5.18 -22.83
CA GLY A 156 -12.37 4.97 -23.82
C GLY A 156 -12.84 4.19 -25.06
N GLY A 157 -13.86 3.34 -24.91
CA GLY A 157 -14.53 2.64 -26.01
C GLY A 157 -15.44 3.56 -26.83
N GLN A 158 -16.16 4.48 -26.18
CA GLN A 158 -17.08 5.41 -26.84
C GLN A 158 -16.39 6.54 -27.62
N ARG A 159 -15.16 6.93 -27.26
CA ARG A 159 -14.37 7.92 -28.03
C ARG A 159 -13.69 7.36 -29.28
N ARG A 160 -13.86 6.07 -29.59
CA ARG A 160 -13.27 5.39 -30.76
C ARG A 160 -14.30 5.01 -31.83
N VAL A 161 -15.51 5.57 -31.78
CA VAL A 161 -16.58 5.39 -32.76
C VAL A 161 -16.83 6.69 -33.50
#